data_AF-A0A822AZJ7-F1
#
_entry.id   AF-A0A822AZJ7-F1
#
_cell.length_a   1.000
_cell.length_b   1.000
_cell.length_c   1.000
_cell.angle_alpha   90.00
_cell.angle_beta   90.00
_cell.angle_gamma   90.00
#
_symmetry.space_group_name_H-M   'P 1'
#
loop_
_entity.id
_entity.type
_entity.pdbx_description
1 polymer ?
#
loop_
_entity_poly.entity_id
_entity_poly.type
_entity_poly.pdbx_seq_one_letter_code
_entity_poly.pdbx_strand_id
1 'polypeptide(L)'
;MDQQTNALAALVLTTPKKQNEASNSVQPPGTKPQQVGKDSDDVIYANHFPCSFARDLTFYQYDVIVEEYHEKQQKYINISSREKRHQFVSDLLLVKAIHPTAVCWYDEGSCIYSTTNFKDKLPIIYEKEQQGYQRRLTIKSLSAISSTNDLDQSSIRIIETLIKQVLKEQFKAIGSVFYRWDEEPAQDGPYDLITGFKQAICLTESGPMLNVDITITRFYPHLDLLTFIWERFLQNKSPFHGLLSDRQYDQIGNRLKDVEVTTIQSDHQNKYVLTGHFSNDLPGKTFIEEQTHLLD
;
A
#
# COMPACT_ATOMS: atom_id res chain seq x y z
N MET A 1 5.24 -20.10 16.08
CA MET A 1 3.85 -19.96 16.54
C MET A 1 3.77 -18.55 17.09
N ASP A 2 3.41 -17.63 16.21
CA ASP A 2 4.09 -16.34 16.11
C ASP A 2 3.36 -15.23 16.87
N GLN A 3 4.12 -14.36 17.53
CA GLN A 3 3.58 -13.26 18.33
C GLN A 3 2.81 -12.21 17.49
N GLN A 4 2.91 -12.24 16.16
CA GLN A 4 2.05 -11.47 15.26
C GLN A 4 0.58 -11.93 15.34
N THR A 5 0.32 -13.20 15.67
CA THR A 5 -1.05 -13.72 15.84
C THR A 5 -1.74 -13.13 17.09
N ASN A 6 -0.98 -12.71 18.10
CA ASN A 6 -1.55 -12.18 19.35
C ASN A 6 -2.08 -10.73 19.25
N ALA A 7 -1.60 -9.93 18.29
CA ALA A 7 -2.15 -8.58 18.07
C ALA A 7 -3.47 -8.61 17.27
N LEU A 8 -3.66 -9.62 16.41
CA LEU A 8 -4.89 -9.87 15.66
C LEU A 8 -5.99 -10.53 16.48
N ALA A 9 -5.65 -11.16 17.62
CA ALA A 9 -6.63 -11.66 18.57
C ALA A 9 -7.54 -10.55 19.17
N ALA A 10 -7.24 -9.28 18.88
CA ALA A 10 -7.98 -8.10 19.35
C ALA A 10 -9.12 -7.64 18.43
N LEU A 11 -9.30 -8.20 17.23
CA LEU A 11 -10.45 -7.88 16.37
C LEU A 11 -11.45 -9.04 16.41
N VAL A 12 -12.45 -8.93 17.28
CA VAL A 12 -13.58 -9.87 17.31
C VAL A 12 -14.69 -9.28 16.45
N LEU A 13 -15.03 -9.96 15.36
CA LEU A 13 -16.29 -9.70 14.65
C LEU A 13 -17.42 -10.13 15.57
N THR A 14 -18.26 -9.18 15.98
CA THR A 14 -19.38 -9.49 16.86
C THR A 14 -20.67 -9.58 16.04
N THR A 15 -21.48 -10.60 16.32
CA THR A 15 -22.85 -10.66 15.81
C THR A 15 -23.65 -9.51 16.42
N PRO A 16 -24.53 -8.83 15.66
CA PRO A 16 -25.34 -7.75 16.20
C PRO A 16 -26.21 -8.26 17.35
N LYS A 17 -25.89 -7.84 18.58
CA LYS A 17 -26.79 -8.01 19.73
C LYS A 17 -27.68 -6.78 19.82
N LYS A 18 -28.99 -6.99 19.92
CA LYS A 18 -29.90 -5.96 20.45
C LYS A 18 -29.45 -5.65 21.88
N GLN A 19 -28.84 -4.49 22.10
CA GLN A 19 -28.64 -3.95 23.44
C GLN A 19 -29.40 -2.63 23.56
N ASN A 20 -30.46 -2.68 24.37
CA ASN A 20 -30.95 -1.52 25.09
C ASN A 20 -29.97 -1.28 26.24
N GLU A 21 -29.31 -0.12 26.28
CA GLU A 21 -29.20 0.76 27.45
C GLU A 21 -28.32 1.96 27.14
N ALA A 22 -28.71 3.08 27.73
CA ALA A 22 -28.25 4.43 27.39
C ALA A 22 -26.86 4.73 27.95
N SER A 23 -26.03 5.41 27.14
CA SER A 23 -24.89 6.18 27.62
C SER A 23 -24.84 7.54 26.92
N ASN A 24 -24.78 8.60 27.72
CA ASN A 24 -24.82 9.99 27.30
C ASN A 24 -23.74 10.33 26.26
N SER A 25 -24.15 10.64 25.03
CA SER A 25 -23.32 11.32 24.03
C SER A 25 -23.81 12.76 23.81
N VAL A 26 -22.85 13.65 23.57
CA VAL A 26 -23.07 15.06 23.22
C VAL A 26 -23.85 15.12 21.91
N GLN A 27 -24.98 15.84 21.90
CA GLN A 27 -25.84 15.98 20.72
C GLN A 27 -25.08 16.61 19.54
N PRO A 28 -25.20 16.06 18.31
CA PRO A 28 -24.72 16.73 17.11
C PRO A 28 -25.51 18.03 16.88
N PRO A 29 -24.89 19.06 16.27
CA PRO A 29 -25.55 20.34 16.06
C PRO A 29 -26.67 20.19 15.04
N GLY A 30 -27.90 20.33 15.53
CA GLY A 30 -29.04 20.88 14.81
C GLY A 30 -29.29 20.34 13.40
N THR A 31 -29.65 19.07 13.26
CA THR A 31 -30.53 18.66 12.18
C THR A 31 -31.58 17.74 12.77
N LYS A 32 -32.82 18.22 12.90
CA LYS A 32 -33.96 17.33 13.15
C LYS A 32 -33.88 16.21 12.10
N PRO A 33 -33.90 14.92 12.46
CA PRO A 33 -34.17 13.91 11.47
C PRO A 33 -35.59 14.21 10.96
N GLN A 34 -35.70 14.69 9.72
CA GLN A 34 -36.95 14.54 9.00
C GLN A 34 -37.19 13.04 8.94
N GLN A 35 -38.11 12.55 9.77
CA GLN A 35 -38.72 11.23 9.56
C GLN A 35 -39.41 11.30 8.20
N VAL A 36 -38.69 10.85 7.17
CA VAL A 36 -39.27 10.58 5.87
C VAL A 36 -40.09 9.31 6.03
N GLY A 37 -41.42 9.45 6.04
CA GLY A 37 -42.41 8.38 5.80
C GLY A 37 -42.40 7.19 6.78
N LYS A 38 -43.52 6.97 7.49
CA LYS A 38 -43.87 5.65 8.02
C LYS A 38 -44.32 4.75 6.86
N ASP A 39 -43.38 4.32 6.02
CA ASP A 39 -43.55 3.09 5.25
C ASP A 39 -42.78 1.98 5.97
N SER A 40 -43.14 0.73 5.70
CA SER A 40 -42.75 -0.48 6.45
C SER A 40 -41.33 -0.46 7.04
N ASP A 41 -41.18 -1.02 8.25
CA ASP A 41 -39.87 -1.29 8.88
C ASP A 41 -39.09 -2.31 8.02
N ASP A 42 -38.61 -1.88 6.87
CA ASP A 42 -37.83 -2.68 5.96
C ASP A 42 -36.43 -2.87 6.55
N VAL A 43 -36.06 -4.13 6.74
CA VAL A 43 -34.73 -4.48 7.24
C VAL A 43 -33.71 -4.23 6.13
N ILE A 44 -32.87 -3.21 6.31
CA ILE A 44 -31.77 -2.91 5.39
C ILE A 44 -30.50 -3.59 5.90
N TYR A 45 -29.86 -4.35 5.01
CA TYR A 45 -28.53 -4.90 5.25
C TYR A 45 -27.49 -3.93 4.69
N ALA A 46 -26.51 -3.59 5.51
CA ALA A 46 -25.35 -2.82 5.12
C ALA A 46 -24.09 -3.69 5.16
N ASN A 47 -23.12 -3.33 4.34
CA ASN A 47 -21.74 -3.85 4.34
C ASN A 47 -20.89 -3.35 5.53
N HIS A 48 -21.54 -2.97 6.62
CA HIS A 48 -20.91 -2.45 7.84
C HIS A 48 -20.96 -3.53 8.92
N PHE A 49 -19.79 -3.99 9.34
CA PHE A 49 -19.64 -5.07 10.30
C PHE A 49 -19.21 -4.50 11.66
N PRO A 50 -19.99 -4.69 12.74
CA PRO A 50 -19.59 -4.28 14.07
C PRO A 50 -18.26 -4.91 14.48
N CYS A 51 -17.31 -4.06 14.88
CA CYS A 51 -16.03 -4.52 15.42
C CYS A 51 -15.82 -3.98 16.84
N SER A 52 -14.99 -4.67 17.61
CA SER A 52 -14.60 -4.24 18.95
C SER A 52 -13.10 -4.43 19.11
N PHE A 53 -12.46 -3.50 19.80
CA PHE A 53 -11.03 -3.55 20.09
C PHE A 53 -10.80 -3.92 21.55
N ALA A 54 -9.64 -4.52 21.83
CA ALA A 54 -9.20 -4.73 23.21
C ALA A 54 -9.18 -3.39 23.96
N ARG A 55 -9.69 -3.40 25.20
CA ARG A 55 -9.65 -2.21 26.07
C ARG A 55 -8.23 -1.97 26.59
N ASP A 56 -7.94 -0.73 26.96
CA ASP A 56 -6.69 -0.31 27.59
C ASP A 56 -5.42 -0.50 26.74
N LEU A 57 -5.57 -0.73 25.43
CA LEU A 57 -4.42 -0.82 24.54
C LEU A 57 -3.97 0.59 24.14
N THR A 58 -2.71 0.89 24.46
CA THR A 58 -2.05 2.17 24.17
C THR A 58 -1.08 2.01 23.01
N PHE A 59 -1.11 2.97 22.09
CA PHE A 59 -0.21 3.06 20.96
C PHE A 59 0.70 4.28 21.10
N TYR A 60 1.98 4.09 20.82
CA TYR A 60 2.99 5.14 20.80
C TYR A 60 3.43 5.37 19.36
N GLN A 61 3.25 6.60 18.87
CA GLN A 61 3.66 7.01 17.54
C GLN A 61 5.00 7.74 17.59
N TYR A 62 5.94 7.31 16.74
CA TYR A 62 7.28 7.87 16.64
C TYR A 62 7.56 8.39 15.24
N ASP A 63 8.19 9.56 15.17
CA ASP A 63 8.65 10.14 13.90
C ASP A 63 9.93 9.46 13.45
N VAL A 64 9.96 9.02 12.19
CA VAL A 64 11.09 8.31 11.60
C VAL A 64 11.57 8.94 10.31
N ILE A 65 12.87 8.77 10.06
CA ILE A 65 13.50 9.09 8.78
C ILE A 65 14.25 7.86 8.29
N VAL A 66 14.10 7.57 6.99
CA VAL A 66 14.81 6.50 6.30
C VAL A 66 15.69 7.09 5.21
N GLU A 67 16.99 6.86 5.30
CA GLU A 67 18.01 7.47 4.47
C GLU A 67 18.90 6.41 3.80
N GLU A 68 19.48 6.74 2.66
CA GLU A 68 20.48 5.95 1.95
C GLU A 68 21.75 6.81 1.76
N TYR A 69 22.92 6.20 1.95
CA TYR A 69 24.19 6.89 1.77
C TYR A 69 24.47 7.07 0.28
N HIS A 70 24.70 8.32 -0.13
CA HIS A 70 24.97 8.66 -1.51
C HIS A 70 26.46 9.00 -1.68
N GLU A 71 27.23 8.06 -2.23
CA GLU A 71 28.71 8.17 -2.33
C GLU A 71 29.16 9.46 -3.03
N LYS A 72 28.56 9.83 -4.17
CA LYS A 72 28.97 11.06 -4.90
C LYS A 72 28.78 12.34 -4.09
N GLN A 73 27.82 12.36 -3.17
CA GLN A 73 27.50 13.54 -2.36
C GLN A 73 28.05 13.42 -0.93
N GLN A 74 28.67 12.27 -0.59
CA GLN A 74 29.22 11.95 0.73
C GLN A 74 28.24 12.25 1.88
N LYS A 75 26.95 11.96 1.68
CA LYS A 75 25.89 12.22 2.67
C LYS A 75 24.75 11.24 2.56
N TYR A 76 24.02 11.12 3.67
CA TYR A 76 22.73 10.45 3.72
C TYR A 76 21.65 11.32 3.08
N ILE A 77 20.79 10.68 2.28
CA ILE A 77 19.66 11.32 1.60
C ILE A 77 18.41 10.51 1.88
N ASN A 78 17.29 11.20 2.12
CA ASN A 78 15.99 10.56 2.30
C ASN A 78 15.63 9.67 1.11
N ILE A 79 15.27 8.42 1.40
CA ILE A 79 14.78 7.50 0.36
C ILE A 79 13.39 7.95 -0.07
N SER A 80 13.23 8.33 -1.33
CA SER A 80 11.93 8.76 -1.89
C SER A 80 10.98 7.58 -2.15
N SER A 81 11.52 6.42 -2.54
CA SER A 81 10.73 5.22 -2.83
C SER A 81 10.08 4.63 -1.57
N ARG A 82 8.75 4.58 -1.58
CA ARG A 82 7.93 3.97 -0.51
C ARG A 82 8.22 2.49 -0.32
N GLU A 83 8.37 1.75 -1.42
CA GLU A 83 8.69 0.32 -1.43
C GLU A 83 10.04 0.05 -0.76
N LYS A 84 11.09 0.80 -1.15
CA LYS A 84 12.43 0.67 -0.55
C LYS A 84 12.42 0.95 0.96
N ARG A 85 11.74 2.02 1.40
CA ARG A 85 11.59 2.32 2.83
C ARG A 85 10.87 1.21 3.57
N HIS A 86 9.76 0.73 3.01
CA HIS A 86 8.96 -0.33 3.62
C HIS A 86 9.77 -1.62 3.80
N GLN A 87 10.50 -2.05 2.76
CA GLN A 87 11.34 -3.24 2.82
C GLN A 87 12.41 -3.11 3.91
N PHE A 88 13.16 -1.99 3.91
CA PHE A 88 14.23 -1.78 4.88
C PHE A 88 13.73 -1.77 6.33
N VAL A 89 12.64 -1.05 6.61
CA VAL A 89 12.09 -0.97 7.97
C VAL A 89 11.46 -2.30 8.38
N SER A 90 10.77 -3.00 7.48
CA SER A 90 10.15 -4.30 7.79
C SER A 90 11.20 -5.35 8.14
N ASP A 91 12.35 -5.38 7.45
CA ASP A 91 13.46 -6.27 7.79
C ASP A 91 13.99 -6.01 9.21
N LEU A 92 14.07 -4.73 9.62
CA LEU A 92 14.50 -4.34 10.98
C LEU A 92 13.46 -4.71 12.05
N LEU A 93 12.18 -4.58 11.72
CA LEU A 93 11.07 -4.97 12.60
C LEU A 93 11.02 -6.48 12.82
N LEU A 94 11.23 -7.26 11.76
CA LEU A 94 11.20 -8.73 11.80
C LEU A 94 12.30 -9.32 12.70
N VAL A 95 13.50 -8.71 12.69
CA VAL A 95 14.59 -9.11 13.60
C VAL A 95 14.54 -8.43 14.97
N LYS A 96 13.44 -7.72 15.27
CA LYS A 96 13.22 -6.95 16.51
C LYS A 96 14.38 -6.01 16.86
N ALA A 97 15.01 -5.41 15.84
CA ALA A 97 16.16 -4.54 16.02
C ALA A 97 15.84 -3.34 16.92
N ILE A 98 14.66 -2.74 16.74
CA ILE A 98 14.20 -1.51 17.44
C ILE A 98 13.98 -1.76 18.93
N HIS A 99 13.25 -2.82 19.26
CA HIS A 99 12.96 -3.18 20.64
C HIS A 99 12.70 -4.69 20.73
N PRO A 100 13.37 -5.42 21.65
CA PRO A 100 13.31 -6.89 21.68
C PRO A 100 11.92 -7.45 22.01
N THR A 101 11.07 -6.65 22.65
CA THR A 101 9.73 -7.08 23.11
C THR A 101 8.59 -6.23 22.57
N ALA A 102 8.86 -5.11 21.89
CA ALA A 102 7.78 -4.28 21.39
C ALA A 102 7.27 -4.85 20.07
N VAL A 103 5.96 -4.80 19.88
CA VAL A 103 5.39 -4.97 18.55
C VAL A 103 5.37 -3.60 17.90
N CYS A 104 6.07 -3.47 16.79
CA CYS A 104 6.26 -2.22 16.08
C CYS A 104 5.76 -2.36 14.64
N TRP A 105 5.17 -1.28 14.11
CA TRP A 105 4.60 -1.23 12.76
C TRP A 105 4.99 0.04 12.05
N TYR A 106 5.25 -0.04 10.75
CA TYR A 106 5.65 1.10 9.95
C TYR A 106 4.53 1.52 8.99
N ASP A 107 4.25 2.82 8.90
CA ASP A 107 3.18 3.36 8.06
C ASP A 107 3.59 3.57 6.59
N GLU A 108 4.85 3.24 6.25
CA GLU A 108 5.47 3.44 4.92
C GLU A 108 5.73 4.91 4.56
N GLY A 109 5.43 5.80 5.48
CA GLY A 109 5.71 7.23 5.43
C GLY A 109 6.79 7.59 6.45
N SER A 110 6.40 8.37 7.44
CA SER A 110 7.30 8.97 8.41
C SER A 110 7.01 8.52 9.85
N CYS A 111 6.19 7.47 10.05
CA CYS A 111 5.80 7.06 11.40
C CYS A 111 6.03 5.57 11.64
N ILE A 112 6.56 5.24 12.83
CA ILE A 112 6.49 3.90 13.43
C ILE A 112 5.55 3.95 14.62
N TYR A 113 4.68 2.95 14.74
CA TYR A 113 3.79 2.74 15.88
C TYR A 113 4.30 1.59 16.74
N SER A 114 4.10 1.66 18.06
CA SER A 114 4.52 0.64 19.01
C SER A 114 3.49 0.43 20.11
N THR A 115 3.39 -0.80 20.63
CA THR A 115 2.64 -1.10 21.86
C THR A 115 3.41 -0.76 23.15
N THR A 116 4.69 -0.47 23.05
CA THR A 116 5.58 -0.23 24.19
C THR A 116 6.23 1.14 24.07
N ASN A 117 6.23 1.89 25.17
CA ASN A 117 6.94 3.17 25.22
C ASN A 117 8.45 2.94 25.32
N PHE A 118 9.20 3.46 24.37
CA PHE A 118 10.66 3.50 24.40
C PHE A 118 11.21 4.93 24.21
N LYS A 119 10.46 5.96 24.62
CA LYS A 119 10.87 7.37 24.53
C LYS A 119 12.24 7.64 25.16
N ASP A 120 12.57 6.96 26.25
CA ASP A 120 13.83 7.14 26.98
C ASP A 120 15.07 6.66 26.20
N LYS A 121 14.87 5.92 25.10
CA LYS A 121 15.94 5.41 24.22
C LYS A 121 16.15 6.28 22.99
N LEU A 122 15.41 7.37 22.83
CA LEU A 122 15.48 8.24 21.65
C LEU A 122 16.68 9.21 21.71
N PRO A 123 17.29 9.57 20.56
CA PRO A 123 17.01 9.04 19.22
C PRO A 123 17.61 7.64 19.04
N ILE A 124 16.91 6.76 18.32
CA ILE A 124 17.42 5.44 17.97
C ILE A 124 17.88 5.47 16.52
N ILE A 125 19.12 5.07 16.25
CA ILE A 125 19.71 5.03 14.91
C ILE A 125 20.12 3.61 14.59
N TYR A 126 19.61 3.07 13.49
CA TYR A 126 20.02 1.79 12.93
C TYR A 126 20.64 1.99 11.56
N GLU A 127 21.83 1.44 11.37
CA GLU A 127 22.52 1.40 10.08
C GLU A 127 22.73 -0.04 9.66
N LYS A 128 22.45 -0.33 8.40
CA LYS A 128 22.68 -1.65 7.82
C LYS A 128 22.89 -1.53 6.32
N GLU A 129 23.80 -2.34 5.80
CA GLU A 129 23.96 -2.52 4.36
C GLU A 129 22.86 -3.44 3.83
N GLN A 130 22.17 -2.99 2.78
CA GLN A 130 21.12 -3.75 2.11
C GLN A 130 21.27 -3.60 0.60
N GLN A 131 21.47 -4.72 -0.10
CA GLN A 131 21.65 -4.75 -1.56
C GLN A 131 22.81 -3.85 -2.06
N GLY A 132 23.92 -3.79 -1.31
CA GLY A 132 25.08 -2.96 -1.66
C GLY A 132 24.93 -1.47 -1.33
N TYR A 133 23.83 -1.06 -0.68
CA TYR A 133 23.61 0.31 -0.25
C TYR A 133 23.61 0.41 1.28
N GLN A 134 24.36 1.36 1.84
CA GLN A 134 24.30 1.68 3.26
C GLN A 134 23.03 2.49 3.55
N ARG A 135 22.13 1.92 4.37
CA ARG A 135 20.85 2.54 4.74
C ARG A 135 20.78 2.82 6.23
N ARG A 136 20.05 3.87 6.59
CA ARG A 136 19.87 4.33 7.97
C ARG A 136 18.39 4.54 8.28
N LEU A 137 17.94 4.02 9.42
CA LEU A 137 16.67 4.36 10.06
C LEU A 137 16.97 5.20 11.30
N THR A 138 16.38 6.39 11.38
CA THR A 138 16.45 7.26 12.56
C THR A 138 15.07 7.45 13.16
N ILE A 139 14.87 7.01 14.40
CA ILE A 139 13.66 7.25 15.19
C ILE A 139 13.94 8.46 16.09
N LYS A 140 13.26 9.58 15.84
CA LYS A 140 13.61 10.89 16.40
C LYS A 140 12.93 11.18 17.72
N SER A 141 11.61 11.13 17.72
CA SER A 141 10.75 11.68 18.75
C SER A 141 9.49 10.84 18.88
N LEU A 142 8.93 10.80 20.10
CA LEU A 142 7.55 10.38 20.31
C LEU A 142 6.65 11.56 19.91
N SER A 143 5.84 11.39 18.87
CA SER A 143 4.94 12.42 18.34
C SER A 143 3.53 12.36 18.91
N ALA A 144 3.00 11.18 19.20
CA ALA A 144 1.66 11.03 19.75
C ALA A 144 1.50 9.77 20.61
N ILE A 145 0.49 9.81 21.47
CA ILE A 145 0.02 8.66 22.25
C ILE A 145 -1.48 8.55 22.00
N SER A 146 -1.91 7.35 21.59
CA SER A 146 -3.29 7.04 21.24
C SER A 146 -3.77 5.83 22.05
N SER A 147 -5.07 5.70 22.25
CA SER A 147 -5.64 4.64 23.08
C SER A 147 -6.94 4.11 22.50
N THR A 148 -7.18 2.82 22.69
CA THR A 148 -8.46 2.16 22.36
C THR A 148 -9.61 2.57 23.29
N ASN A 149 -9.33 3.19 24.44
CA ASN A 149 -10.36 3.72 25.32
C ASN A 149 -10.99 4.99 24.76
N ASP A 150 -10.18 5.80 24.08
CA ASP A 150 -10.57 7.05 23.44
C ASP A 150 -10.31 6.93 21.95
N LEU A 151 -11.19 6.19 21.24
CA LEU A 151 -11.10 5.96 19.80
C LEU A 151 -11.24 7.27 19.03
N ASP A 152 -10.12 7.95 18.84
CA ASP A 152 -9.97 9.10 17.97
C ASP A 152 -9.54 8.70 16.56
N GLN A 153 -9.51 9.67 15.65
CA GLN A 153 -9.07 9.45 14.27
C GLN A 153 -7.62 8.93 14.19
N SER A 154 -6.75 9.34 15.12
CA SER A 154 -5.37 8.86 15.20
C SER A 154 -5.33 7.37 15.52
N SER A 155 -6.07 6.92 16.52
CA SER A 155 -6.22 5.52 16.91
C SER A 155 -6.74 4.67 15.75
N ILE A 156 -7.75 5.17 15.04
CA ILE A 156 -8.29 4.49 13.86
C ILE A 156 -7.23 4.35 12.77
N ARG A 157 -6.48 5.41 12.43
CA ARG A 157 -5.41 5.34 11.43
C ARG A 157 -4.32 4.33 11.80
N ILE A 158 -3.98 4.24 13.09
CA ILE A 158 -3.03 3.24 13.59
C ILE A 158 -3.59 1.84 13.33
N ILE A 159 -4.81 1.57 13.78
CA ILE A 159 -5.47 0.28 13.60
C ILE A 159 -5.61 -0.09 12.11
N GLU A 160 -6.00 0.85 11.24
CA GLU A 160 -6.04 0.61 9.80
C GLU A 160 -4.68 0.26 9.22
N THR A 161 -3.61 0.90 9.72
CA THR A 161 -2.23 0.56 9.35
C THR A 161 -1.90 -0.88 9.78
N LEU A 162 -2.30 -1.28 10.99
CA LEU A 162 -2.10 -2.65 11.48
C LEU A 162 -2.75 -3.68 10.58
N ILE A 163 -4.05 -3.49 10.29
CA ILE A 163 -4.80 -4.42 9.43
C ILE A 163 -4.17 -4.45 8.04
N LYS A 164 -3.78 -3.29 7.49
CA LYS A 164 -3.10 -3.21 6.20
C LYS A 164 -1.79 -4.01 6.18
N GLN A 165 -0.96 -3.92 7.23
CA GLN A 165 0.30 -4.68 7.28
C GLN A 165 0.06 -6.19 7.31
N VAL A 166 -0.97 -6.65 8.03
CA VAL A 166 -1.34 -8.07 8.07
C VAL A 166 -1.84 -8.53 6.70
N LEU A 167 -2.73 -7.78 6.08
CA LEU A 167 -3.31 -8.15 4.79
C LEU A 167 -2.27 -8.17 3.67
N LYS A 168 -1.18 -7.41 3.77
CA LYS A 168 -0.13 -7.38 2.76
C LYS A 168 0.58 -8.71 2.54
N GLU A 169 0.51 -9.64 3.50
CA GLU A 169 1.07 -10.98 3.34
C GLU A 169 0.32 -11.79 2.27
N GLN A 170 -0.95 -11.48 2.03
CA GLN A 170 -1.84 -12.23 1.13
C GLN A 170 -2.38 -11.37 -0.04
N PHE A 171 -2.37 -10.05 0.11
CA PHE A 171 -3.00 -9.14 -0.83
C PHE A 171 -2.04 -8.04 -1.30
N LYS A 172 -2.18 -7.63 -2.55
CA LYS A 172 -1.52 -6.43 -3.07
C LYS A 172 -2.36 -5.20 -2.70
N ALA A 173 -1.83 -4.35 -1.82
CA ALA A 173 -2.51 -3.15 -1.37
C ALA A 173 -2.21 -1.93 -2.29
N ILE A 174 -3.26 -1.31 -2.85
CA ILE A 174 -3.18 -0.06 -3.61
C ILE A 174 -4.13 0.94 -2.96
N GLY A 175 -3.56 1.97 -2.31
CA GLY A 175 -4.34 2.88 -1.47
C GLY A 175 -5.00 2.13 -0.30
N SER A 176 -6.33 2.15 -0.26
CA SER A 176 -7.20 1.44 0.69
C SER A 176 -7.87 0.19 0.10
N VAL A 177 -7.48 -0.23 -1.10
CA VAL A 177 -8.00 -1.42 -1.78
C VAL A 177 -6.96 -2.54 -1.75
N PHE A 178 -7.42 -3.75 -1.49
CA PHE A 178 -6.63 -4.96 -1.37
C PHE A 178 -7.04 -5.93 -2.48
N TYR A 179 -6.10 -6.26 -3.37
CA TYR A 179 -6.33 -7.15 -4.51
C TYR A 179 -5.72 -8.51 -4.26
N ARG A 180 -6.46 -9.57 -4.62
CA ARG A 180 -5.97 -10.95 -4.57
C ARG A 180 -5.07 -11.23 -5.74
N TRP A 181 -3.82 -11.57 -5.47
CA TRP A 181 -2.80 -11.79 -6.50
C TRP A 181 -2.45 -13.27 -6.67
N ASP A 182 -3.00 -14.11 -5.81
CA ASP A 182 -2.86 -15.57 -5.76
C ASP A 182 -3.83 -16.30 -6.70
N GLU A 183 -4.91 -15.64 -7.11
CA GLU A 183 -5.93 -16.22 -7.99
C GLU A 183 -5.60 -15.98 -9.46
N GLU A 184 -5.91 -16.97 -10.31
CA GLU A 184 -5.82 -16.80 -11.76
C GLU A 184 -6.86 -15.76 -12.20
N PRO A 185 -6.43 -14.63 -12.79
CA PRO A 185 -7.35 -13.55 -13.12
C PRO A 185 -8.21 -13.89 -14.33
N ALA A 186 -9.45 -13.39 -14.34
CA ALA A 186 -10.27 -13.43 -15.54
C ALA A 186 -9.72 -12.44 -16.57
N GLN A 187 -9.67 -12.82 -17.84
CA GLN A 187 -9.22 -11.91 -18.90
C GLN A 187 -10.32 -10.93 -19.34
N ASP A 188 -9.97 -9.66 -19.50
CA ASP A 188 -10.82 -8.63 -20.13
C ASP A 188 -10.04 -7.83 -21.17
N GLY A 189 -10.20 -8.23 -22.43
CA GLY A 189 -9.42 -7.69 -23.53
C GLY A 189 -7.92 -7.97 -23.32
N PRO A 190 -7.05 -6.94 -23.35
CA PRO A 190 -5.63 -7.13 -23.12
C PRO A 190 -5.25 -7.22 -21.62
N TYR A 191 -6.20 -6.96 -20.72
CA TYR A 191 -5.94 -6.82 -19.28
C TYR A 191 -6.42 -8.04 -18.50
N ASP A 192 -5.93 -8.16 -17.27
CA ASP A 192 -6.40 -9.10 -16.27
C ASP A 192 -7.37 -8.38 -15.33
N LEU A 193 -8.55 -8.96 -15.10
CA LEU A 193 -9.50 -8.53 -14.08
C LEU A 193 -9.15 -9.19 -12.76
N ILE A 194 -8.83 -8.36 -11.77
CA ILE A 194 -8.49 -8.82 -10.44
C ILE A 194 -9.53 -8.30 -9.47
N THR A 195 -10.12 -9.23 -8.72
CA THR A 195 -11.05 -8.92 -7.65
C THR A 195 -10.29 -8.47 -6.41
N GLY A 196 -10.84 -7.48 -5.73
CA GLY A 196 -10.33 -7.00 -4.47
C GLY A 196 -11.44 -6.51 -3.58
N PHE A 197 -11.06 -5.88 -2.48
CA PHE A 197 -11.99 -5.21 -1.60
C PHE A 197 -11.38 -3.91 -1.06
N LYS A 198 -12.23 -2.91 -0.87
CA LYS A 198 -11.93 -1.73 -0.08
C LYS A 198 -12.30 -2.04 1.37
N GLN A 199 -11.46 -1.63 2.31
CA GLN A 199 -11.81 -1.63 3.72
C GLN A 199 -11.62 -0.24 4.33
N ALA A 200 -12.46 0.10 5.29
CA ALA A 200 -12.29 1.28 6.14
C ALA A 200 -12.91 1.03 7.51
N ILE A 201 -12.36 1.64 8.55
CA ILE A 201 -13.01 1.66 9.86
C ILE A 201 -13.76 2.99 10.03
N CYS A 202 -15.04 2.91 10.33
CA CYS A 202 -15.89 4.07 10.56
C CYS A 202 -16.33 4.11 12.03
N LEU A 203 -16.22 5.28 12.66
CA LEU A 203 -16.79 5.53 13.98
C LEU A 203 -18.25 5.95 13.81
N THR A 204 -19.17 5.17 14.37
CA THR A 204 -20.60 5.43 14.34
C THR A 204 -21.15 5.60 15.76
N GLU A 205 -22.40 6.04 15.89
CA GLU A 205 -23.07 6.09 17.21
C GLU A 205 -23.18 4.72 17.87
N SER A 206 -23.17 3.63 17.09
CA SER A 206 -23.17 2.25 17.58
C SER A 206 -21.77 1.71 17.90
N GLY A 207 -20.73 2.54 17.78
CA GLY A 207 -19.33 2.16 17.93
C GLY A 207 -18.60 2.00 16.59
N PRO A 208 -17.38 1.42 16.63
CA PRO A 208 -16.58 1.22 15.43
C PRO A 208 -17.18 0.12 14.55
N MET A 209 -17.25 0.40 13.25
CA MET A 209 -17.77 -0.49 12.21
C MET A 209 -16.68 -0.67 11.15
N LEU A 210 -16.40 -1.92 10.78
CA LEU A 210 -15.58 -2.24 9.62
C LEU A 210 -16.47 -2.23 8.37
N ASN A 211 -16.21 -1.31 7.45
CA ASN A 211 -16.87 -1.27 6.15
C ASN A 211 -16.03 -2.05 5.13
N VAL A 212 -16.66 -2.98 4.40
CA VAL A 212 -16.00 -3.78 3.36
C VAL A 212 -16.80 -3.74 2.06
N ASP A 213 -16.16 -3.30 0.99
CA ASP A 213 -16.75 -3.21 -0.36
C ASP A 213 -15.96 -4.03 -1.37
N ILE A 214 -16.62 -4.94 -2.08
CA ILE A 214 -15.99 -5.72 -3.16
C ILE A 214 -15.80 -4.82 -4.38
N THR A 215 -14.65 -4.94 -5.04
CA THR A 215 -14.33 -4.22 -6.27
C THR A 215 -13.62 -5.12 -7.27
N ILE A 216 -13.69 -4.77 -8.56
CA ILE A 216 -12.97 -5.46 -9.63
C ILE A 216 -12.26 -4.39 -10.46
N THR A 217 -10.96 -4.58 -10.69
CA THR A 217 -10.11 -3.62 -11.41
C THR A 217 -9.27 -4.33 -12.46
N ARG A 218 -8.97 -3.62 -13.55
CA ARG A 218 -8.09 -4.07 -14.62
C ARG A 218 -6.62 -3.84 -14.27
N PHE A 219 -5.78 -4.85 -14.48
CA PHE A 219 -4.35 -4.81 -14.32
C PHE A 219 -3.64 -5.24 -15.60
N TYR A 220 -2.41 -4.76 -15.78
CA TYR A 220 -1.50 -5.37 -16.74
C TYR A 220 -1.16 -6.78 -16.28
N PRO A 221 -1.26 -7.77 -17.18
CA PRO A 221 -0.92 -9.15 -16.86
C PRO A 221 0.58 -9.27 -16.58
N HIS A 222 0.98 -10.28 -15.81
CA HIS A 222 2.39 -10.57 -15.59
C HIS A 222 2.98 -11.37 -16.77
N LEU A 223 3.18 -10.68 -17.89
CA LEU A 223 3.72 -11.23 -19.13
C LEU A 223 4.95 -10.45 -19.57
N ASP A 224 5.80 -11.06 -20.40
CA ASP A 224 6.82 -10.31 -21.10
C ASP A 224 6.17 -9.32 -22.09
N LEU A 225 6.86 -8.20 -22.32
CA LEU A 225 6.30 -7.09 -23.06
C LEU A 225 5.89 -7.48 -24.49
N LEU A 226 6.67 -8.36 -25.13
CA LEU A 226 6.39 -8.80 -26.50
C LEU A 226 5.16 -9.70 -26.55
N THR A 227 5.04 -10.68 -25.65
CA THR A 227 3.85 -11.53 -25.50
C THR A 227 2.62 -10.69 -25.17
N PHE A 228 2.73 -9.71 -24.27
CA PHE A 228 1.62 -8.79 -23.99
C PHE A 228 1.17 -8.04 -25.26
N ILE A 229 2.11 -7.44 -26.00
CA ILE A 229 1.78 -6.70 -27.22
C ILE A 229 1.13 -7.66 -28.25
N TRP A 230 1.68 -8.86 -28.41
CA TRP A 230 1.27 -9.76 -29.47
C TRP A 230 -0.03 -10.49 -29.17
N GLU A 231 -0.07 -11.19 -28.03
CA GLU A 231 -1.16 -12.10 -27.69
C GLU A 231 -2.34 -11.35 -27.09
N ARG A 232 -2.08 -10.36 -26.24
CA ARG A 232 -3.14 -9.64 -25.51
C ARG A 232 -3.61 -8.41 -26.28
N PHE A 233 -2.68 -7.59 -26.76
CA PHE A 233 -3.03 -6.31 -27.39
C PHE A 233 -3.41 -6.46 -28.87
N LEU A 234 -2.59 -7.12 -29.67
CA LEU A 234 -2.85 -7.36 -31.09
C LEU A 234 -3.71 -8.61 -31.35
N GLN A 235 -3.99 -9.41 -30.31
CA GLN A 235 -4.82 -10.62 -30.37
C GLN A 235 -4.39 -11.60 -31.46
N ASN A 236 -3.08 -11.71 -31.71
CA ASN A 236 -2.52 -12.53 -32.79
C ASN A 236 -3.08 -12.21 -34.20
N LYS A 237 -3.70 -11.03 -34.39
CA LYS A 237 -4.33 -10.63 -35.67
C LYS A 237 -3.34 -10.17 -36.72
N SER A 238 -2.09 -9.95 -36.34
CA SER A 238 -0.99 -9.83 -37.29
C SER A 238 -0.25 -11.15 -37.23
N PRO A 239 -0.22 -12.00 -38.26
CA PRO A 239 0.82 -13.02 -38.36
C PRO A 239 2.08 -12.34 -38.88
N PHE A 240 3.25 -12.76 -38.40
CA PHE A 240 4.61 -12.40 -38.82
C PHE A 240 4.78 -12.23 -40.35
N HIS A 241 4.32 -11.10 -40.92
CA HIS A 241 4.48 -10.81 -42.35
C HIS A 241 4.68 -9.32 -42.69
N GLY A 242 4.71 -8.41 -41.70
CA GLY A 242 4.99 -7.01 -41.96
C GLY A 242 5.40 -6.23 -40.72
N LEU A 243 6.15 -5.14 -40.93
CA LEU A 243 6.35 -4.09 -39.94
C LEU A 243 4.99 -3.65 -39.40
N LEU A 244 4.92 -3.36 -38.09
CA LEU A 244 3.73 -2.71 -37.52
C LEU A 244 3.49 -1.41 -38.29
N SER A 245 2.23 -1.14 -38.64
CA SER A 245 1.86 0.16 -39.22
C SER A 245 2.14 1.29 -38.22
N ASP A 246 2.41 2.50 -38.71
CA ASP A 246 2.61 3.69 -37.86
C ASP A 246 1.46 3.86 -36.85
N ARG A 247 0.21 3.62 -37.29
CA ARG A 247 -0.97 3.65 -36.44
C ARG A 247 -0.93 2.62 -35.30
N GLN A 248 -0.39 1.42 -35.54
CA GLN A 248 -0.23 0.40 -34.50
C GLN A 248 0.89 0.78 -33.54
N TYR A 249 2.01 1.33 -34.04
CA TYR A 249 3.08 1.87 -33.20
C TYR A 249 2.56 2.98 -32.28
N ASP A 250 1.80 3.93 -32.80
CA ASP A 250 1.22 5.02 -32.00
C ASP A 250 0.24 4.49 -30.94
N GLN A 251 -0.56 3.47 -31.27
CA GLN A 251 -1.49 2.87 -30.32
C GLN A 251 -0.77 2.12 -29.20
N ILE A 252 0.27 1.36 -29.54
CA ILE A 252 1.11 0.68 -28.55
C ILE A 252 1.82 1.73 -27.69
N GLY A 253 2.36 2.80 -28.29
CA GLY A 253 3.06 3.89 -27.61
C GLY A 253 2.19 4.58 -26.59
N ASN A 254 0.99 4.99 -27.01
CA ASN A 254 0.05 5.66 -26.12
C ASN A 254 -0.45 4.77 -24.97
N ARG A 255 -0.60 3.45 -25.20
CA ARG A 255 -1.06 2.54 -24.14
C ARG A 255 0.02 2.13 -23.16
N LEU A 256 1.25 1.98 -23.63
CA LEU A 256 2.38 1.59 -22.79
C LEU A 256 3.07 2.78 -22.14
N LYS A 257 2.71 4.01 -22.52
CA LYS A 257 3.19 5.21 -21.84
C LYS A 257 2.92 5.12 -20.33
N ASP A 258 3.92 5.49 -19.55
CA ASP A 258 3.91 5.50 -18.08
C ASP A 258 3.80 4.10 -17.43
N VAL A 259 3.90 3.02 -18.22
CA VAL A 259 3.97 1.64 -17.69
C VAL A 259 5.39 1.35 -17.21
N GLU A 260 5.51 0.84 -15.99
CA GLU A 260 6.77 0.35 -15.43
C GLU A 260 7.05 -1.08 -15.94
N VAL A 261 8.24 -1.29 -16.49
CA VAL A 261 8.74 -2.59 -16.95
C VAL A 261 10.02 -2.94 -16.21
N THR A 262 10.26 -4.24 -16.00
CA THR A 262 11.47 -4.74 -15.35
C THR A 262 12.30 -5.55 -16.34
N THR A 263 13.61 -5.29 -16.40
CA THR A 263 14.51 -6.06 -17.26
C THR A 263 14.76 -7.46 -16.71
N ILE A 264 14.77 -8.45 -17.61
CA ILE A 264 15.03 -9.87 -17.26
C ILE A 264 16.54 -10.19 -17.32
N GLN A 265 17.32 -9.47 -18.15
CA GLN A 265 18.65 -9.89 -18.61
C GLN A 265 19.86 -9.37 -17.81
N SER A 266 19.70 -8.99 -16.55
CA SER A 266 20.84 -8.53 -15.76
C SER A 266 20.81 -9.09 -14.34
N ASP A 267 22.01 -9.37 -13.78
CA ASP A 267 22.21 -9.67 -12.36
C ASP A 267 21.61 -8.57 -11.43
N HIS A 268 21.25 -7.44 -12.03
CA HIS A 268 20.46 -6.37 -11.46
C HIS A 268 19.17 -6.19 -12.25
N GLN A 269 18.03 -6.63 -11.71
CA GLN A 269 16.72 -6.28 -12.27
C GLN A 269 16.50 -4.77 -12.16
N ASN A 270 16.43 -4.09 -13.30
CA ASN A 270 16.21 -2.65 -13.35
C ASN A 270 14.77 -2.36 -13.77
N LYS A 271 14.13 -1.41 -13.07
CA LYS A 271 12.79 -0.91 -13.37
C LYS A 271 12.90 0.34 -14.23
N TYR A 272 12.14 0.40 -15.31
CA TYR A 272 12.07 1.55 -16.23
C TYR A 272 10.62 1.93 -16.47
N VAL A 273 10.35 3.22 -16.61
CA VAL A 273 9.03 3.72 -17.04
C VAL A 273 9.11 3.99 -18.53
N LEU A 274 8.21 3.38 -19.29
CA LEU A 274 8.13 3.56 -20.74
C LEU A 274 7.61 4.95 -21.08
N THR A 275 8.32 5.66 -21.95
CA THR A 275 7.94 7.01 -22.39
C THR A 275 6.83 7.02 -23.44
N GLY A 276 6.50 5.85 -24.01
CA GLY A 276 5.58 5.70 -25.13
C GLY A 276 6.19 5.99 -26.51
N HIS A 277 7.47 6.36 -26.56
CA HIS A 277 8.19 6.55 -27.83
C HIS A 277 9.02 5.30 -28.15
N PHE A 278 8.69 4.65 -29.26
CA PHE A 278 9.47 3.53 -29.78
C PHE A 278 10.38 4.02 -30.90
N SER A 279 11.66 3.65 -30.83
CA SER A 279 12.56 3.89 -31.96
C SER A 279 12.27 2.90 -33.09
N ASN A 280 12.44 3.35 -34.34
CA ASN A 280 12.51 2.49 -35.52
C ASN A 280 13.85 1.76 -35.64
N ASP A 281 14.75 1.93 -34.68
CA ASP A 281 16.05 1.30 -34.68
C ASP A 281 16.00 -0.17 -34.32
N LEU A 282 16.71 -0.96 -35.13
CA LEU A 282 16.88 -2.38 -34.88
C LEU A 282 17.79 -2.62 -33.66
N PRO A 283 17.54 -3.70 -32.90
CA PRO A 283 18.45 -4.12 -31.82
C PRO A 283 19.90 -4.20 -32.31
N GLY A 284 20.82 -3.56 -31.59
CA GLY A 284 22.26 -3.55 -31.93
C GLY A 284 22.77 -2.29 -32.62
N LYS A 285 21.91 -1.30 -32.92
CA LYS A 285 22.37 0.05 -33.28
C LYS A 285 22.77 0.81 -32.01
N THR A 286 24.07 0.95 -31.77
CA THR A 286 24.60 1.83 -30.72
C THR A 286 24.70 3.27 -31.21
N PHE A 287 24.22 4.21 -30.39
CA PHE A 287 24.54 5.62 -30.54
C PHE A 287 25.87 5.91 -29.86
N ILE A 288 26.79 6.55 -30.57
CA ILE A 288 27.84 7.34 -29.93
C ILE A 288 27.13 8.63 -29.51
N GLU A 289 27.04 8.91 -28.21
CA GLU A 289 26.61 10.22 -27.72
C GLU A 289 27.60 11.26 -28.26
N GLU A 290 27.26 11.92 -29.37
CA GLU A 290 27.88 13.19 -29.69
C GLU A 290 27.43 14.18 -28.62
N GLN A 291 28.39 14.58 -27.79
CA GLN A 291 28.29 15.73 -26.90
C GLN A 291 27.92 16.97 -27.72
N THR A 292 26.63 17.18 -27.94
CA THR A 292 26.15 18.47 -28.42
C THR A 292 26.15 19.41 -27.24
N HIS A 293 27.23 20.20 -27.18
CA HIS A 293 27.34 21.41 -26.39
C HIS A 293 26.02 22.19 -26.41
N LEU A 294 25.35 22.27 -25.27
CA LEU A 294 24.42 23.35 -24.98
C LEU A 294 25.25 24.62 -24.79
N LEU A 295 25.33 25.42 -25.86
CA LEU A 295 25.60 26.85 -25.78
C LEU A 295 24.37 27.58 -26.32
N ASP A 296 23.92 28.50 -25.46
CA ASP A 296 22.83 29.49 -25.51
C ASP A 296 21.37 29.02 -25.42
#